data_AF-A0A562QU97-F1
#
_entry.id   AF-A0A562QU97-F1
#
_cell.length_a   1.000
_cell.length_b   1.000
_cell.length_c   1.000
_cell.angle_alpha   90.00
_cell.angle_beta   90.00
_cell.angle_gamma   90.00
#
_symmetry.space_group_name_H-M   'P 1'
#
loop_
_entity.id
_entity.type
_entity.pdbx_description
1 polymer ?
#
loop_
_entity_poly.entity_id
_entity_poly.type
_entity_poly.pdbx_seq_one_letter_code
_entity_poly.pdbx_strand_id
1 'polypeptide(L)'
;MTAILIPGKDSAQIAAFTTQIIAGLSTEEIASLTSAQAGWLTTSQIAALTTMQTAVLSSTQIVGLGTNSVAALETADLRALKTSTIAALTTQQIGALTTTQIGALSTAQVGSLGTAVFAVGLTSAQVPAFGTDQVASLNTAQVSAMSTTVLAALQSNDVAALKTSAIASLSSNQIDALNSAQIVALTTAQAGALRSTQIAGLTTDVLQAMETADVKALSTSVIAGLSSAQAAALTSSQIAVMTSGQIGALATSLFASGLTTAQIVALSTSQAAGLTSAQVAAMSTANLAALETADLR
;
A
#
# COMPACT_ATOMS: atom_id res chain seq x y z
N MET A 1 36.84 -33.53 -7.88
CA MET A 1 37.24 -32.14 -8.22
C MET A 1 37.99 -31.60 -7.03
N THR A 2 39.23 -31.14 -7.20
CA THR A 2 39.98 -30.47 -6.14
C THR A 2 39.26 -29.15 -5.82
N ALA A 3 39.02 -28.85 -4.55
CA ALA A 3 38.39 -27.60 -4.13
C ALA A 3 39.12 -26.41 -4.76
N ILE A 4 38.38 -25.52 -5.43
CA ILE A 4 38.92 -24.26 -5.93
C ILE A 4 39.00 -23.35 -4.71
N LEU A 5 40.18 -23.26 -4.09
CA LEU A 5 40.38 -22.41 -2.93
C LEU A 5 40.18 -20.92 -3.33
N ILE A 6 39.00 -20.38 -3.02
CA ILE A 6 38.66 -18.95 -3.21
C ILE A 6 39.30 -18.04 -2.15
N PRO A 7 39.57 -18.46 -0.90
CA PRO A 7 40.32 -17.66 0.05
C PRO A 7 41.65 -17.13 -0.54
N GLY A 8 41.85 -15.82 -0.44
CA GLY A 8 43.07 -15.14 -0.90
C GLY A 8 43.10 -14.74 -2.38
N LYS A 9 42.03 -14.97 -3.16
CA LYS A 9 41.91 -14.44 -4.53
C LYS A 9 41.61 -12.95 -4.53
N ASP A 10 42.23 -12.19 -5.43
CA ASP A 10 41.93 -10.78 -5.67
C ASP A 10 40.78 -10.59 -6.69
N SER A 11 40.37 -9.34 -6.92
CA SER A 11 39.24 -9.02 -7.80
C SER A 11 39.48 -9.43 -9.26
N ALA A 12 40.70 -9.30 -9.77
CA ALA A 12 41.03 -9.68 -11.15
C ALA A 12 40.99 -11.20 -11.33
N GLN A 13 41.48 -11.94 -10.34
CA GLN A 13 41.45 -13.40 -10.33
C GLN A 13 40.03 -13.94 -10.25
N ILE A 14 39.16 -13.36 -9.42
CA ILE A 14 37.75 -13.76 -9.34
C ILE A 14 37.03 -13.43 -10.65
N ALA A 15 37.23 -12.23 -11.21
CA ALA A 15 36.61 -11.84 -12.48
C ALA A 15 37.06 -12.73 -13.66
N ALA A 16 38.25 -13.32 -13.60
CA ALA A 16 38.78 -14.22 -14.62
C ALA A 16 38.18 -15.64 -14.59
N PHE A 17 37.43 -16.03 -13.54
CA PHE A 17 36.75 -17.32 -13.52
C PHE A 17 35.67 -17.38 -14.59
N THR A 18 35.67 -18.45 -15.39
CA THR A 18 34.60 -18.67 -16.36
C THR A 18 33.28 -18.98 -15.65
N THR A 19 32.16 -18.77 -16.32
CA THR A 19 30.83 -19.12 -15.79
C THR A 19 30.73 -20.61 -15.46
N GLN A 20 31.39 -21.48 -16.23
CA GLN A 20 31.46 -22.92 -15.95
C GLN A 20 32.24 -23.22 -14.65
N ILE A 21 33.29 -22.47 -14.35
CA ILE A 21 34.00 -22.59 -13.07
C ILE A 21 33.07 -22.21 -11.91
N ILE A 22 32.37 -21.09 -12.03
CA ILE A 22 31.43 -20.62 -11.00
C ILE A 22 30.31 -21.63 -10.75
N ALA A 23 29.67 -22.13 -11.81
CA ALA A 23 28.64 -23.16 -11.71
C ALA A 23 29.14 -24.48 -11.11
N GLY A 24 30.45 -24.74 -11.20
CA GLY A 24 31.10 -25.94 -10.66
C GLY A 24 31.55 -25.85 -9.19
N LEU A 25 31.44 -24.68 -8.55
CA LEU A 25 31.79 -24.51 -7.14
C LEU A 25 30.79 -25.25 -6.22
N SER A 26 31.26 -25.72 -5.07
CA SER A 26 30.38 -26.26 -4.02
C SER A 26 29.61 -25.14 -3.31
N THR A 27 28.53 -25.50 -2.63
CA THR A 27 27.79 -24.58 -1.76
C THR A 27 28.66 -24.06 -0.61
N GLU A 28 29.57 -24.88 -0.11
CA GLU A 28 30.51 -24.51 0.96
C GLU A 28 31.51 -23.46 0.48
N GLU A 29 32.02 -23.60 -0.75
CA GLU A 29 32.91 -22.59 -1.36
C GLU A 29 32.18 -21.26 -1.56
N ILE A 30 30.94 -21.28 -2.05
CA ILE A 30 30.11 -20.06 -2.20
C ILE A 30 29.79 -19.43 -0.83
N ALA A 31 29.41 -20.23 0.16
CA ALA A 31 29.14 -19.73 1.51
C ALA A 31 30.39 -19.16 2.19
N SER A 32 31.59 -19.58 1.77
CA SER A 32 32.87 -19.09 2.31
C SER A 32 33.32 -17.72 1.76
N LEU A 33 32.69 -17.22 0.69
CA LEU A 33 33.06 -15.93 0.09
C LEU A 33 32.91 -14.80 1.11
N THR A 34 33.90 -13.92 1.18
CA THR A 34 33.72 -12.63 1.87
C THR A 34 32.75 -11.74 1.10
N SER A 35 32.18 -10.72 1.74
CA SER A 35 31.32 -9.74 1.06
C SER A 35 32.03 -9.00 -0.08
N ALA A 36 33.32 -8.71 0.08
CA ALA A 36 34.14 -8.09 -0.96
C ALA A 36 34.30 -9.02 -2.17
N GLN A 37 34.62 -10.30 -1.93
CA GLN A 37 34.77 -11.28 -3.01
C GLN A 37 33.45 -11.56 -3.74
N ALA A 38 32.33 -11.61 -3.02
CA ALA A 38 31.01 -11.68 -3.64
C ALA A 38 30.76 -10.45 -4.53
N GLY A 39 31.10 -9.25 -4.06
CA GLY A 39 30.99 -8.01 -4.81
C GLY A 39 31.90 -7.91 -6.05
N TRP A 40 32.93 -8.76 -6.17
CA TRP A 40 33.79 -8.81 -7.36
C TRP A 40 33.27 -9.72 -8.47
N LEU A 41 32.23 -10.53 -8.21
CA LEU A 41 31.61 -11.37 -9.24
C LEU A 41 30.94 -10.48 -10.29
N THR A 42 31.23 -10.78 -11.55
CA THR A 42 30.58 -10.15 -12.71
C THR A 42 29.13 -10.59 -12.81
N THR A 43 28.30 -9.81 -13.51
CA THR A 43 26.88 -10.16 -13.72
C THR A 43 26.70 -11.52 -14.41
N SER A 44 27.56 -11.85 -15.38
CA SER A 44 27.56 -13.16 -16.04
C SER A 44 27.92 -14.30 -15.10
N GLN A 45 28.81 -14.07 -14.13
CA GLN A 45 29.15 -15.07 -13.12
C GLN A 45 28.03 -15.25 -12.10
N ILE A 46 27.35 -14.17 -11.69
CA ILE A 46 26.17 -14.24 -10.82
C ILE A 46 25.03 -15.01 -11.50
N ALA A 47 24.74 -14.70 -12.77
CA ALA A 47 23.73 -15.43 -13.56
C ALA A 47 24.11 -16.89 -13.83
N ALA A 48 25.39 -17.27 -13.65
CA ALA A 48 25.86 -18.64 -13.80
C ALA A 48 25.83 -19.45 -12.49
N LEU A 49 25.51 -18.83 -11.35
CA LEU A 49 25.29 -19.57 -10.12
C LEU A 49 24.10 -20.51 -10.30
N THR A 50 24.22 -21.70 -9.75
CA THR A 50 23.07 -22.59 -9.61
C THR A 50 22.17 -22.08 -8.49
N THR A 51 20.88 -22.38 -8.58
CA THR A 51 19.92 -22.02 -7.53
C THR A 51 20.30 -22.55 -6.14
N MET A 52 20.98 -23.70 -6.06
CA MET A 52 21.47 -24.25 -4.80
C MET A 52 22.66 -23.46 -4.23
N GLN A 53 23.56 -22.96 -5.09
CA GLN A 53 24.63 -22.05 -4.70
C GLN A 53 24.07 -20.69 -4.28
N THR A 54 23.09 -20.16 -5.00
CA THR A 54 22.43 -18.90 -4.64
C THR A 54 21.74 -19.01 -3.28
N ALA A 55 21.06 -20.12 -3.00
CA ALA A 55 20.34 -20.35 -1.73
C ALA A 55 21.22 -20.29 -0.46
N VAL A 56 22.54 -20.52 -0.59
CA VAL A 56 23.48 -20.46 0.53
C VAL A 56 24.14 -19.10 0.73
N LEU A 57 23.86 -18.12 -0.14
CA LEU A 57 24.35 -16.75 0.04
C LEU A 57 23.81 -16.14 1.34
N SER A 58 24.73 -15.58 2.11
CA SER A 58 24.46 -14.86 3.35
C SER A 58 24.02 -13.42 3.09
N SER A 59 23.37 -12.82 4.10
CA SER A 59 22.98 -11.41 4.06
C SER A 59 24.15 -10.46 3.79
N THR A 60 25.34 -10.73 4.34
CA THR A 60 26.53 -9.87 4.14
C THR A 60 27.10 -9.99 2.72
N GLN A 61 27.04 -11.18 2.11
CA GLN A 61 27.44 -11.38 0.72
C GLN A 61 26.48 -10.67 -0.23
N ILE A 62 25.16 -10.81 -0.01
CA ILE A 62 24.14 -10.13 -0.84
C ILE A 62 24.24 -8.61 -0.73
N VAL A 63 24.44 -8.04 0.47
CA VAL A 63 24.68 -6.59 0.63
C VAL A 63 25.97 -6.15 -0.05
N GLY A 64 26.97 -7.04 -0.14
CA GLY A 64 28.22 -6.78 -0.87
C GLY A 64 28.07 -6.75 -2.39
N LEU A 65 26.98 -7.27 -2.95
CA LEU A 65 26.72 -7.24 -4.40
C LEU A 65 26.34 -5.83 -4.86
N GLY A 66 26.87 -5.41 -6.01
CA GLY A 66 26.39 -4.22 -6.71
C GLY A 66 24.95 -4.40 -7.21
N THR A 67 24.25 -3.30 -7.47
CA THR A 67 22.87 -3.31 -7.98
C THR A 67 22.72 -4.08 -9.29
N ASN A 68 23.68 -3.94 -10.21
CA ASN A 68 23.69 -4.71 -11.47
C ASN A 68 23.82 -6.22 -11.23
N SER A 69 24.61 -6.63 -10.23
CA SER A 69 24.78 -8.03 -9.87
C SER A 69 23.51 -8.60 -9.23
N VAL A 70 22.84 -7.84 -8.36
CA VAL A 70 21.53 -8.23 -7.81
C VAL A 70 20.48 -8.34 -8.92
N ALA A 71 20.46 -7.40 -9.87
CA ALA A 71 19.57 -7.43 -11.03
C ALA A 71 19.89 -8.60 -12.01
N ALA A 72 21.07 -9.20 -11.94
CA ALA A 72 21.45 -10.36 -12.72
C ALA A 72 20.99 -11.71 -12.12
N LEU A 73 20.46 -11.72 -10.89
CA LEU A 73 19.92 -12.93 -10.27
C LEU A 73 18.65 -13.39 -11.00
N GLU A 74 18.57 -14.66 -11.34
CA GLU A 74 17.36 -15.23 -11.94
C GLU A 74 16.19 -15.26 -10.94
N THR A 75 14.96 -15.39 -11.42
CA THR A 75 13.78 -15.43 -10.54
C THR A 75 13.76 -16.67 -9.64
N ALA A 76 14.22 -17.82 -10.15
CA ALA A 76 14.36 -19.05 -9.36
C ALA A 76 15.36 -18.87 -8.21
N ASP A 77 16.44 -18.17 -8.49
CA ASP A 77 17.51 -17.83 -7.57
C ASP A 77 17.04 -16.89 -6.46
N LEU A 78 16.36 -15.81 -6.82
CA LEU A 78 15.72 -14.92 -5.84
C LEU A 78 14.73 -15.67 -4.94
N ARG A 79 13.92 -16.59 -5.50
CA ARG A 79 12.97 -17.40 -4.71
C ARG A 79 13.65 -18.38 -3.77
N ALA A 80 14.87 -18.82 -4.09
CA ALA A 80 15.63 -19.75 -3.27
C ALA A 80 16.36 -19.06 -2.09
N LEU A 81 16.55 -17.74 -2.15
CA LEU A 81 17.12 -16.98 -1.05
C LEU A 81 16.24 -17.02 0.19
N LYS A 82 16.89 -17.16 1.35
CA LYS A 82 16.23 -17.07 2.66
C LYS A 82 15.59 -15.70 2.84
N THR A 83 14.50 -15.64 3.59
CA THR A 83 13.82 -14.38 3.93
C THR A 83 14.75 -13.40 4.63
N SER A 84 15.64 -13.87 5.52
CA SER A 84 16.68 -13.03 6.16
C SER A 84 17.68 -12.42 5.18
N THR A 85 17.91 -13.08 4.06
CA THR A 85 18.81 -12.59 3.00
C THR A 85 18.08 -11.55 2.14
N ILE A 86 16.82 -11.80 1.77
CA ILE A 86 15.98 -10.81 1.07
C ILE A 86 15.75 -9.56 1.92
N ALA A 87 15.48 -9.71 3.22
CA ALA A 87 15.30 -8.60 4.16
C ALA A 87 16.55 -7.73 4.33
N ALA A 88 17.74 -8.26 4.00
CA ALA A 88 18.99 -7.53 4.08
C ALA A 88 19.30 -6.69 2.83
N LEU A 89 18.59 -6.91 1.71
CA LEU A 89 18.77 -6.11 0.50
C LEU A 89 18.58 -4.63 0.80
N THR A 90 19.48 -3.79 0.28
CA THR A 90 19.36 -2.35 0.42
C THR A 90 18.22 -1.81 -0.45
N THR A 91 17.73 -0.60 -0.14
CA THR A 91 16.70 0.05 -0.97
C THR A 91 17.18 0.28 -2.40
N GLN A 92 18.48 0.52 -2.61
CA GLN A 92 19.07 0.65 -3.95
C GLN A 92 19.11 -0.69 -4.69
N GLN A 93 19.39 -1.79 -4.00
CA GLN A 93 19.36 -3.13 -4.59
C GLN A 93 17.94 -3.55 -4.96
N ILE A 94 16.95 -3.29 -4.10
CA ILE A 94 15.54 -3.53 -4.41
C ILE A 94 15.09 -2.67 -5.60
N GLY A 95 15.43 -1.38 -5.62
CA GLY A 95 15.07 -0.48 -6.71
C GLY A 95 15.71 -0.86 -8.07
N ALA A 96 16.76 -1.66 -8.06
CA ALA A 96 17.40 -2.18 -9.27
C ALA A 96 16.78 -3.48 -9.80
N LEU A 97 15.94 -4.17 -9.01
CA LEU A 97 15.24 -5.36 -9.47
C LEU A 97 14.26 -5.03 -10.59
N THR A 98 14.16 -5.91 -11.58
CA THR A 98 13.14 -5.84 -12.62
C THR A 98 11.75 -6.14 -12.06
N THR A 99 10.71 -5.73 -12.77
CA THR A 99 9.32 -6.06 -12.42
C THR A 99 9.09 -7.59 -12.37
N THR A 100 9.69 -8.33 -13.30
CA THR A 100 9.66 -9.81 -13.30
C THR A 100 10.27 -10.41 -12.03
N GLN A 101 11.36 -9.84 -11.53
CA GLN A 101 12.00 -10.28 -10.29
C GLN A 101 11.17 -9.94 -9.05
N ILE A 102 10.58 -8.75 -8.98
CA ILE A 102 9.68 -8.35 -7.89
C ILE A 102 8.45 -9.27 -7.81
N GLY A 103 7.80 -9.52 -8.95
CA GLY A 103 6.63 -10.41 -9.01
C GLY A 103 6.96 -11.88 -8.70
N ALA A 104 8.21 -12.29 -8.85
CA ALA A 104 8.64 -13.65 -8.54
C ALA A 104 8.84 -13.91 -7.04
N LEU A 105 9.00 -12.88 -6.20
CA LEU A 105 9.20 -13.07 -4.76
C LEU A 105 8.04 -13.85 -4.13
N SER A 106 8.32 -14.68 -3.13
CA SER A 106 7.23 -15.29 -2.35
C SER A 106 6.58 -14.28 -1.40
N THR A 107 5.35 -14.56 -0.96
CA THR A 107 4.67 -13.77 0.08
C THR A 107 5.50 -13.70 1.38
N ALA A 108 6.19 -14.78 1.76
CA ALA A 108 7.09 -14.80 2.91
C ALA A 108 8.30 -13.87 2.73
N GLN A 109 8.86 -13.79 1.53
CA GLN A 109 9.96 -12.87 1.21
C GLN A 109 9.49 -11.41 1.21
N VAL A 110 8.34 -11.11 0.60
CA VAL A 110 7.75 -9.76 0.63
C VAL A 110 7.40 -9.33 2.06
N GLY A 111 6.79 -10.21 2.84
CA GLY A 111 6.49 -9.96 4.25
C GLY A 111 7.72 -9.73 5.13
N SER A 112 8.91 -10.19 4.70
CA SER A 112 10.17 -9.97 5.42
C SER A 112 10.87 -8.64 5.10
N LEU A 113 10.43 -7.92 4.05
CA LEU A 113 11.04 -6.65 3.66
C LEU A 113 10.84 -5.56 4.73
N GLY A 114 11.89 -4.78 4.99
CA GLY A 114 11.83 -3.64 5.91
C GLY A 114 10.95 -2.51 5.37
N THR A 115 10.43 -1.68 6.27
CA THR A 115 9.57 -0.53 5.94
C THR A 115 10.23 0.48 5.00
N ALA A 116 11.56 0.63 5.08
CA ALA A 116 12.33 1.51 4.20
C ALA A 116 12.18 1.16 2.71
N VAL A 117 11.94 -0.11 2.38
CA VAL A 117 11.69 -0.55 1.00
C VAL A 117 10.42 0.10 0.44
N PHE A 118 9.35 0.13 1.23
CA PHE A 118 8.07 0.72 0.84
C PHE A 118 8.06 2.25 0.88
N ALA A 119 8.92 2.83 1.73
CA ALA A 119 9.08 4.28 1.80
C ALA A 119 9.84 4.84 0.60
N VAL A 120 10.97 4.25 0.22
CA VAL A 120 11.91 4.83 -0.76
C VAL A 120 12.62 3.82 -1.68
N GLY A 121 12.43 2.52 -1.49
CA GLY A 121 13.15 1.48 -2.25
C GLY A 121 12.43 1.01 -3.51
N LEU A 122 11.10 1.16 -3.59
CA LEU A 122 10.31 0.76 -4.74
C LEU A 122 10.12 1.92 -5.74
N THR A 123 10.19 1.58 -7.02
CA THR A 123 9.77 2.45 -8.12
C THR A 123 8.28 2.27 -8.42
N SER A 124 7.63 3.26 -9.02
CA SER A 124 6.23 3.15 -9.43
C SER A 124 5.98 2.05 -10.47
N ALA A 125 6.99 1.67 -11.26
CA ALA A 125 6.89 0.56 -12.21
C ALA A 125 6.95 -0.81 -11.53
N GLN A 126 7.60 -0.94 -10.37
CA GLN A 126 7.69 -2.19 -9.62
C GLN A 126 6.43 -2.50 -8.82
N VAL A 127 5.68 -1.48 -8.38
CA VAL A 127 4.50 -1.68 -7.52
C VAL A 127 3.42 -2.54 -8.19
N PRO A 128 3.00 -2.30 -9.45
CA PRO A 128 2.04 -3.17 -10.14
C PRO A 128 2.56 -4.57 -10.45
N ALA A 129 3.86 -4.84 -10.22
CA ALA A 129 4.43 -6.16 -10.43
C ALA A 129 4.20 -7.10 -9.24
N PHE A 130 3.80 -6.57 -8.07
CA PHE A 130 3.35 -7.40 -6.98
C PHE A 130 2.01 -8.07 -7.35
N GLY A 131 1.89 -9.36 -7.08
CA GLY A 131 0.61 -10.05 -7.05
C GLY A 131 -0.18 -9.69 -5.80
N THR A 132 -1.51 -9.78 -5.89
CA THR A 132 -2.41 -9.43 -4.79
C THR A 132 -2.17 -10.24 -3.51
N ASP A 133 -1.76 -11.50 -3.61
CA ASP A 133 -1.37 -12.30 -2.43
C ASP A 133 -0.12 -11.76 -1.71
N GLN A 134 0.83 -11.19 -2.46
CA GLN A 134 1.99 -10.53 -1.88
C GLN A 134 1.56 -9.24 -1.16
N VAL A 135 0.65 -8.45 -1.74
CA VAL A 135 0.10 -7.26 -1.09
C VAL A 135 -0.70 -7.62 0.17
N ALA A 136 -1.53 -8.67 0.11
CA ALA A 136 -2.29 -9.18 1.26
C ALA A 136 -1.38 -9.64 2.42
N SER A 137 -0.17 -10.10 2.09
CA SER A 137 0.83 -10.53 3.07
C SER A 137 1.44 -9.38 3.86
N LEU A 138 1.34 -8.14 3.36
CA LEU A 138 1.91 -6.97 4.02
C LEU A 138 1.31 -6.75 5.41
N ASN A 139 2.17 -6.28 6.32
CA ASN A 139 1.74 -5.88 7.66
C ASN A 139 1.43 -4.37 7.72
N THR A 140 0.75 -3.96 8.79
CA THR A 140 0.34 -2.56 9.00
C THR A 140 1.51 -1.57 8.94
N ALA A 141 2.69 -1.93 9.47
CA ALA A 141 3.84 -1.03 9.49
C ALA A 141 4.44 -0.83 8.09
N GLN A 142 4.47 -1.87 7.25
CA GLN A 142 4.91 -1.77 5.85
C GLN A 142 3.98 -0.87 5.05
N VAL A 143 2.66 -1.04 5.19
CA VAL A 143 1.65 -0.23 4.49
C VAL A 143 1.68 1.22 4.97
N SER A 144 1.76 1.45 6.29
CA SER A 144 1.87 2.80 6.87
C SER A 144 3.14 3.53 6.43
N ALA A 145 4.22 2.81 6.10
CA ALA A 145 5.46 3.38 5.60
C ALA A 145 5.46 3.66 4.09
N MET A 146 4.43 3.23 3.34
CA MET A 146 4.37 3.47 1.89
C MET A 146 4.36 4.96 1.56
N SER A 147 5.19 5.38 0.61
CA SER A 147 5.08 6.72 0.06
C SER A 147 3.77 6.91 -0.71
N THR A 148 3.36 8.15 -0.92
CA THR A 148 2.19 8.48 -1.75
C THR A 148 2.33 7.97 -3.18
N THR A 149 3.55 7.97 -3.73
CA THR A 149 3.85 7.40 -5.05
C THR A 149 3.63 5.88 -5.10
N VAL A 150 4.01 5.17 -4.04
CA VAL A 150 3.78 3.71 -3.96
C VAL A 150 2.28 3.41 -3.83
N LEU A 151 1.56 4.14 -2.98
CA LEU A 151 0.11 3.97 -2.81
C LEU A 151 -0.65 4.27 -4.12
N ALA A 152 -0.32 5.36 -4.80
CA ALA A 152 -0.96 5.73 -6.07
C ALA A 152 -0.72 4.70 -7.18
N ALA A 153 0.35 3.90 -7.08
CA ALA A 153 0.69 2.85 -8.05
C ALA A 153 0.07 1.48 -7.75
N LEU A 154 -0.58 1.29 -6.59
CA LEU A 154 -1.30 0.04 -6.28
C LEU A 154 -2.48 -0.17 -7.23
N GLN A 155 -2.79 -1.42 -7.56
CA GLN A 155 -3.99 -1.73 -8.31
C GLN A 155 -5.21 -1.79 -7.39
N SER A 156 -6.42 -1.62 -7.93
CA SER A 156 -7.67 -1.67 -7.15
C SER A 156 -7.83 -2.98 -6.35
N ASN A 157 -7.51 -4.12 -6.95
CA ASN A 157 -7.50 -5.44 -6.29
C ASN A 157 -6.49 -5.52 -5.14
N ASP A 158 -5.35 -4.84 -5.25
CA ASP A 158 -4.34 -4.80 -4.20
C ASP A 158 -4.82 -3.99 -2.99
N VAL A 159 -5.48 -2.86 -3.25
CA VAL A 159 -6.11 -2.03 -2.20
C VAL A 159 -7.21 -2.81 -1.49
N ALA A 160 -8.06 -3.53 -2.22
CA ALA A 160 -9.09 -4.40 -1.66
C ALA A 160 -8.51 -5.53 -0.77
N ALA A 161 -7.29 -5.97 -1.06
CA ALA A 161 -6.61 -7.03 -0.31
C ALA A 161 -5.89 -6.55 0.97
N LEU A 162 -5.75 -5.24 1.18
CA LEU A 162 -5.14 -4.69 2.39
C LEU A 162 -5.98 -4.99 3.63
N LYS A 163 -5.31 -5.18 4.77
CA LYS A 163 -5.99 -5.36 6.06
C LYS A 163 -6.69 -4.05 6.47
N THR A 164 -7.85 -4.15 7.12
CA THR A 164 -8.55 -2.98 7.68
C THR A 164 -7.67 -2.18 8.65
N SER A 165 -6.81 -2.86 9.42
CA SER A 165 -5.82 -2.22 10.31
C SER A 165 -4.77 -1.41 9.55
N ALA A 166 -4.43 -1.81 8.33
CA ALA A 166 -3.51 -1.09 7.46
C ALA A 166 -4.17 0.17 6.90
N ILE A 167 -5.40 0.06 6.42
CA ILE A 167 -6.21 1.23 5.99
C ILE A 167 -6.35 2.24 7.13
N ALA A 168 -6.70 1.79 8.33
CA ALA A 168 -6.82 2.65 9.52
C ALA A 168 -5.50 3.31 9.99
N SER A 169 -4.35 2.87 9.47
CA SER A 169 -3.03 3.40 9.81
C SER A 169 -2.50 4.46 8.84
N LEU A 170 -3.15 4.64 7.68
CA LEU A 170 -2.74 5.61 6.68
C LEU A 170 -2.96 7.04 7.19
N SER A 171 -2.05 7.94 6.86
CA SER A 171 -2.21 9.38 7.06
C SER A 171 -3.21 9.98 6.07
N SER A 172 -3.67 11.21 6.31
CA SER A 172 -4.51 11.95 5.37
C SER A 172 -3.84 12.12 4.00
N ASN A 173 -2.53 12.42 3.97
CA ASN A 173 -1.80 12.59 2.70
C ASN A 173 -1.69 11.28 1.91
N GLN A 174 -1.63 10.14 2.60
CA GLN A 174 -1.63 8.83 1.97
C GLN A 174 -3.00 8.44 1.42
N ILE A 175 -4.09 8.85 2.10
CA ILE A 175 -5.45 8.67 1.59
C ILE A 175 -5.70 9.57 0.37
N ASP A 176 -5.24 10.83 0.40
CA ASP A 176 -5.33 11.77 -0.72
C ASP A 176 -4.58 11.28 -1.98
N ALA A 177 -3.54 10.48 -1.80
CA ALA A 177 -2.79 9.90 -2.89
C ALA A 177 -3.53 8.75 -3.61
N LEU A 178 -4.59 8.20 -3.02
CA LEU A 178 -5.41 7.18 -3.68
C LEU A 178 -6.31 7.82 -4.71
N ASN A 179 -6.40 7.22 -5.89
CA ASN A 179 -7.34 7.65 -6.92
C ASN A 179 -8.75 7.10 -6.66
N SER A 180 -9.76 7.64 -7.35
CA SER A 180 -11.16 7.24 -7.15
C SER A 180 -11.41 5.75 -7.39
N ALA A 181 -10.71 5.11 -8.34
CA ALA A 181 -10.88 3.67 -8.60
C ALA A 181 -10.28 2.79 -7.49
N GLN A 182 -9.25 3.27 -6.79
CA GLN A 182 -8.70 2.60 -5.61
C GLN A 182 -9.61 2.76 -4.39
N ILE A 183 -10.24 3.93 -4.22
CA ILE A 183 -11.20 4.16 -3.12
C ILE A 183 -12.48 3.34 -3.32
N VAL A 184 -13.03 3.31 -4.53
CA VAL A 184 -14.18 2.45 -4.90
C VAL A 184 -13.85 0.96 -4.74
N ALA A 185 -12.58 0.58 -4.83
CA ALA A 185 -12.17 -0.80 -4.60
C ALA A 185 -12.06 -1.19 -3.12
N LEU A 186 -12.21 -0.23 -2.19
CA LEU A 186 -12.28 -0.57 -0.78
C LEU A 186 -13.46 -1.49 -0.54
N THR A 187 -13.25 -2.50 0.28
CA THR A 187 -14.36 -3.24 0.86
C THR A 187 -15.09 -2.35 1.87
N THR A 188 -16.38 -2.57 2.07
CA THR A 188 -17.17 -1.86 3.08
C THR A 188 -16.58 -1.97 4.49
N ALA A 189 -15.88 -3.07 4.81
CA ALA A 189 -15.16 -3.21 6.08
C ALA A 189 -13.92 -2.30 6.17
N GLN A 190 -13.21 -2.10 5.06
CA GLN A 190 -12.09 -1.15 5.00
C GLN A 190 -12.57 0.30 5.04
N ALA A 191 -13.66 0.64 4.33
CA ALA A 191 -14.30 1.95 4.44
C ALA A 191 -14.71 2.26 5.89
N GLY A 192 -15.35 1.30 6.58
CA GLY A 192 -15.70 1.42 7.99
C GLY A 192 -14.50 1.50 8.96
N ALA A 193 -13.30 1.14 8.51
CA ALA A 193 -12.06 1.27 9.29
C ALA A 193 -11.40 2.66 9.19
N LEU A 194 -11.88 3.53 8.28
CA LEU A 194 -11.40 4.90 8.17
C LEU A 194 -11.64 5.67 9.47
N ARG A 195 -10.71 6.56 9.79
CA ARG A 195 -10.68 7.37 11.02
C ARG A 195 -10.85 8.84 10.72
N SER A 196 -11.29 9.60 11.73
CA SER A 196 -11.49 11.06 11.59
C SER A 196 -10.22 11.81 11.15
N THR A 197 -9.03 11.33 11.50
CA THR A 197 -7.76 11.93 11.05
C THR A 197 -7.50 11.78 9.55
N GLN A 198 -8.22 10.87 8.87
CA GLN A 198 -8.06 10.59 7.45
C GLN A 198 -9.02 11.38 6.57
N ILE A 199 -10.05 12.01 7.16
CA ILE A 199 -11.10 12.74 6.43
C ILE A 199 -10.53 13.86 5.56
N ALA A 200 -9.45 14.52 5.99
CA ALA A 200 -8.79 15.58 5.23
C ALA A 200 -8.19 15.10 3.90
N GLY A 201 -7.95 13.79 3.75
CA GLY A 201 -7.49 13.19 2.50
C GLY A 201 -8.61 12.68 1.59
N LEU A 202 -9.87 12.66 2.05
CA LEU A 202 -11.00 12.29 1.21
C LEU A 202 -11.47 13.51 0.41
N THR A 203 -10.94 13.68 -0.79
CA THR A 203 -11.32 14.79 -1.67
C THR A 203 -12.81 14.73 -2.03
N THR A 204 -13.37 15.83 -2.55
CA THR A 204 -14.77 15.89 -2.98
C THR A 204 -15.09 14.90 -4.10
N ASP A 205 -14.13 14.64 -4.99
CA ASP A 205 -14.30 13.70 -6.10
C ASP A 205 -14.28 12.25 -5.59
N VAL A 206 -13.43 11.97 -4.61
CA VAL A 206 -13.38 10.68 -3.93
C VAL A 206 -14.69 10.43 -3.18
N LEU A 207 -15.17 11.39 -2.39
CA LEU A 207 -16.44 11.25 -1.65
C LEU A 207 -17.62 11.03 -2.59
N GLN A 208 -17.68 11.70 -3.75
CA GLN A 208 -18.72 11.47 -4.75
C GLN A 208 -18.66 10.06 -5.35
N ALA A 209 -17.45 9.51 -5.52
CA ALA A 209 -17.26 8.20 -6.12
C ALA A 209 -17.57 7.03 -5.16
N MET A 210 -17.43 7.22 -3.83
CA MET A 210 -17.67 6.16 -2.84
C MET A 210 -19.05 5.52 -2.98
N GLU A 211 -19.14 4.19 -2.91
CA GLU A 211 -20.44 3.53 -2.90
C GLU A 211 -21.27 3.90 -1.66
N THR A 212 -22.59 3.84 -1.81
CA THR A 212 -23.55 4.08 -0.72
C THR A 212 -23.35 3.13 0.45
N ALA A 213 -23.00 1.86 0.20
CA ALA A 213 -22.67 0.90 1.25
C ALA A 213 -21.49 1.35 2.12
N ASP A 214 -20.47 1.93 1.48
CA ASP A 214 -19.25 2.37 2.13
C ASP A 214 -19.47 3.66 2.93
N VAL A 215 -20.23 4.61 2.38
CA VAL A 215 -20.68 5.82 3.12
C VAL A 215 -21.48 5.41 4.36
N LYS A 216 -22.37 4.43 4.24
CA LYS A 216 -23.14 3.91 5.38
C LYS A 216 -22.26 3.23 6.44
N ALA A 217 -21.11 2.66 6.06
CA ALA A 217 -20.18 2.02 6.98
C ALA A 217 -19.26 3.00 7.72
N LEU A 218 -19.11 4.25 7.25
CA LEU A 218 -18.31 5.26 7.92
C LEU A 218 -18.77 5.50 9.37
N SER A 219 -17.82 5.58 10.30
CA SER A 219 -18.16 5.89 11.69
C SER A 219 -18.66 7.33 11.85
N THR A 220 -19.44 7.58 12.90
CA THR A 220 -19.94 8.93 13.22
C THR A 220 -18.82 9.93 13.48
N SER A 221 -17.64 9.48 13.95
CA SER A 221 -16.48 10.36 14.16
C SER A 221 -15.85 10.82 12.84
N VAL A 222 -15.90 9.99 11.78
CA VAL A 222 -15.50 10.39 10.43
C VAL A 222 -16.48 11.42 9.88
N ILE A 223 -17.79 11.15 10.00
CA ILE A 223 -18.85 12.05 9.53
C ILE A 223 -18.80 13.42 10.22
N ALA A 224 -18.55 13.45 11.53
CA ALA A 224 -18.39 14.69 12.29
C ALA A 224 -17.18 15.54 11.83
N GLY A 225 -16.20 14.92 11.16
CA GLY A 225 -14.99 15.58 10.65
C GLY A 225 -15.13 16.15 9.23
N LEU A 226 -16.27 15.99 8.56
CA LEU A 226 -16.48 16.51 7.22
C LEU A 226 -16.40 18.05 7.19
N SER A 227 -15.64 18.59 6.25
CA SER A 227 -15.68 20.02 5.91
C SER A 227 -16.97 20.38 5.14
N SER A 228 -17.30 21.66 5.04
CA SER A 228 -18.45 22.12 4.25
C SER A 228 -18.36 21.72 2.78
N ALA A 229 -17.17 21.77 2.18
CA ALA A 229 -16.99 21.36 0.78
C ALA A 229 -17.19 19.84 0.59
N GLN A 230 -16.68 19.04 1.53
CA GLN A 230 -16.85 17.58 1.51
C GLN A 230 -18.30 17.17 1.76
N ALA A 231 -18.99 17.82 2.70
CA ALA A 231 -20.40 17.60 2.95
C ALA A 231 -21.25 17.97 1.72
N ALA A 232 -20.97 19.10 1.06
CA ALA A 232 -21.66 19.52 -0.15
C ALA A 232 -21.45 18.57 -1.34
N ALA A 233 -20.33 17.84 -1.36
CA ALA A 233 -20.01 16.89 -2.41
C ALA A 233 -20.78 15.55 -2.27
N LEU A 234 -21.30 15.20 -1.10
CA LEU A 234 -22.09 13.97 -0.96
C LEU A 234 -23.32 13.99 -1.87
N THR A 235 -23.56 12.90 -2.59
CA THR A 235 -24.75 12.79 -3.45
C THR A 235 -26.02 12.58 -2.63
N SER A 236 -27.18 12.94 -3.17
CA SER A 236 -28.48 12.64 -2.54
C SER A 236 -28.64 11.15 -2.23
N SER A 237 -28.16 10.26 -3.10
CA SER A 237 -28.18 8.80 -2.86
C SER A 237 -27.32 8.39 -1.67
N GLN A 238 -26.16 9.03 -1.46
CA GLN A 238 -25.30 8.79 -0.31
C GLN A 238 -25.92 9.32 0.98
N ILE A 239 -26.53 10.50 0.96
CA ILE A 239 -27.29 11.04 2.10
C ILE A 239 -28.43 10.10 2.48
N ALA A 240 -29.22 9.63 1.51
CA ALA A 240 -30.39 8.78 1.76
C ALA A 240 -30.08 7.44 2.46
N VAL A 241 -28.85 6.92 2.37
CA VAL A 241 -28.45 5.66 3.02
C VAL A 241 -27.76 5.83 4.37
N MET A 242 -27.41 7.06 4.76
CA MET A 242 -26.77 7.33 6.05
C MET A 242 -27.68 6.89 7.20
N THR A 243 -27.10 6.47 8.31
CA THR A 243 -27.87 6.19 9.52
C THR A 243 -28.32 7.49 10.19
N SER A 244 -29.40 7.43 11.00
CA SER A 244 -29.81 8.57 11.83
C SER A 244 -28.68 9.03 12.77
N GLY A 245 -27.85 8.11 13.27
CA GLY A 245 -26.66 8.44 14.07
C GLY A 245 -25.60 9.21 13.28
N GLN A 246 -25.38 8.87 12.00
CA GLN A 246 -24.47 9.64 11.13
C GLN A 246 -25.01 11.04 10.83
N ILE A 247 -26.32 11.17 10.54
CA ILE A 247 -26.96 12.48 10.34
C ILE A 247 -26.89 13.34 11.60
N GLY A 248 -27.17 12.76 12.78
CA GLY A 248 -27.04 13.44 14.07
C GLY A 248 -25.60 13.83 14.42
N ALA A 249 -24.59 13.21 13.81
CA ALA A 249 -23.17 13.52 14.02
C ALA A 249 -22.65 14.67 13.12
N LEU A 250 -23.39 15.05 12.07
CA LEU A 250 -23.01 16.18 11.20
C LEU A 250 -22.91 17.47 12.02
N ALA A 251 -21.83 18.22 11.85
CA ALA A 251 -21.64 19.49 12.55
C ALA A 251 -22.73 20.50 12.17
N THR A 252 -23.16 21.33 13.13
CA THR A 252 -24.21 22.35 12.91
C THR A 252 -23.85 23.36 11.82
N SER A 253 -22.56 23.65 11.64
CA SER A 253 -22.05 24.50 10.55
C SER A 253 -22.42 23.98 9.16
N LEU A 254 -22.57 22.66 8.99
CA LEU A 254 -22.96 22.05 7.72
C LEU A 254 -24.42 22.36 7.38
N PHE A 255 -25.31 22.45 8.36
CA PHE A 255 -26.71 22.82 8.11
C PHE A 255 -26.89 24.29 7.74
N ALA A 256 -25.96 25.15 8.21
CA ALA A 256 -25.95 26.57 7.89
C ALA A 256 -25.46 26.86 6.46
N SER A 257 -24.40 26.18 6.00
CA SER A 257 -23.77 26.50 4.70
C SER A 257 -23.04 25.35 4.00
N GLY A 258 -23.06 24.12 4.53
CA GLY A 258 -22.39 22.96 3.95
C GLY A 258 -23.31 22.00 3.17
N LEU A 259 -24.59 21.92 3.52
CA LEU A 259 -25.57 21.07 2.86
C LEU A 259 -26.39 21.85 1.83
N THR A 260 -26.63 21.23 0.68
CA THR A 260 -27.50 21.71 -0.39
C THR A 260 -28.96 21.33 -0.12
N THR A 261 -29.89 22.05 -0.74
CA THR A 261 -31.32 21.74 -0.63
C THR A 261 -31.65 20.34 -1.17
N ALA A 262 -30.97 19.88 -2.22
CA ALA A 262 -31.14 18.53 -2.76
C ALA A 262 -30.69 17.42 -1.79
N GLN A 263 -29.73 17.71 -0.91
CA GLN A 263 -29.32 16.79 0.15
C GLN A 263 -30.32 16.79 1.31
N ILE A 264 -30.93 17.95 1.62
CA ILE A 264 -32.01 18.02 2.63
C ILE A 264 -33.24 17.23 2.17
N VAL A 265 -33.65 17.40 0.91
CA VAL A 265 -34.76 16.63 0.29
C VAL A 265 -34.47 15.12 0.27
N ALA A 266 -33.20 14.72 0.27
CA ALA A 266 -32.82 13.31 0.24
C ALA A 266 -32.90 12.61 1.61
N LEU A 267 -33.18 13.35 2.69
CA LEU A 267 -33.36 12.75 4.01
C LEU A 267 -34.59 11.85 4.01
N SER A 268 -34.45 10.69 4.65
CA SER A 268 -35.59 9.85 5.02
C SER A 268 -36.22 10.35 6.32
N THR A 269 -37.46 9.94 6.57
CA THR A 269 -38.18 10.24 7.82
C THR A 269 -37.41 9.78 9.07
N SER A 270 -36.76 8.61 9.02
CA SER A 270 -35.94 8.13 10.12
C SER A 270 -34.69 8.98 10.37
N GLN A 271 -34.13 9.59 9.33
CA GLN A 271 -32.96 10.48 9.43
C GLN A 271 -33.37 11.86 9.93
N ALA A 272 -34.48 12.41 9.42
CA ALA A 272 -35.06 13.66 9.88
C ALA A 272 -35.41 13.60 11.38
N ALA A 273 -35.97 12.48 11.84
CA ALA A 273 -36.20 12.22 13.27
C ALA A 273 -34.91 12.14 14.10
N GLY A 274 -33.76 11.89 13.47
CA GLY A 274 -32.43 11.88 14.09
C GLY A 274 -31.76 13.25 14.19
N LEU A 275 -32.36 14.31 13.60
CA LEU A 275 -31.82 15.66 13.68
C LEU A 275 -31.89 16.19 15.12
N THR A 276 -30.82 16.83 15.55
CA THR A 276 -30.80 17.54 16.84
C THR A 276 -31.46 18.90 16.71
N SER A 277 -31.99 19.42 17.82
CA SER A 277 -32.55 20.78 17.86
C SER A 277 -31.54 21.86 17.45
N ALA A 278 -30.25 21.66 17.75
CA ALA A 278 -29.18 22.56 17.34
C ALA A 278 -28.93 22.53 15.82
N GLN A 279 -29.02 21.35 15.19
CA GLN A 279 -28.91 21.24 13.73
C GLN A 279 -30.08 21.91 13.03
N VAL A 280 -31.32 21.67 13.49
CA VAL A 280 -32.52 22.33 12.94
C VAL A 280 -32.44 23.86 13.10
N ALA A 281 -32.02 24.35 14.27
CA ALA A 281 -31.84 25.78 14.52
C ALA A 281 -30.75 26.43 13.65
N ALA A 282 -29.77 25.65 13.19
CA ALA A 282 -28.69 26.12 12.33
C ALA A 282 -29.04 26.08 10.83
N MET A 283 -30.17 25.48 10.44
CA MET A 283 -30.56 25.36 9.03
C MET A 283 -30.77 26.73 8.38
N SER A 284 -30.25 26.88 7.16
CA SER A 284 -30.56 28.04 6.34
C SER A 284 -32.05 28.09 5.99
N THR A 285 -32.57 29.27 5.65
CA THR A 285 -33.97 29.44 5.22
C THR A 285 -34.31 28.60 4.00
N ALA A 286 -33.38 28.46 3.06
CA ALA A 286 -33.54 27.60 1.89
C ALA A 286 -33.63 26.11 2.28
N ASN A 287 -32.80 25.66 3.23
CA ASN A 287 -32.82 24.28 3.72
C ASN A 287 -34.11 23.99 4.51
N LEU A 288 -34.59 24.93 5.34
CA LEU A 288 -35.89 24.80 6.01
C LEU A 288 -37.05 24.73 5.02
N ALA A 289 -37.02 25.52 3.94
CA ALA A 289 -38.03 25.49 2.90
C ALA A 289 -37.98 24.22 2.03
N ALA A 290 -36.85 23.52 2.01
CA ALA A 290 -36.65 22.28 1.27
C ALA A 290 -37.09 21.02 2.04
N LEU A 291 -37.37 21.12 3.34
CA LEU A 291 -37.89 20.00 4.12
C LEU A 291 -39.26 19.55 3.60
N GLU A 292 -39.42 18.25 3.38
CA GLU A 292 -40.68 17.70 2.94
C GLU A 292 -41.63 17.51 4.13
N THR A 293 -42.94 17.62 3.90
CA THR A 293 -43.92 17.36 4.97
C THR A 293 -43.84 15.92 5.50
N ALA A 294 -43.33 14.98 4.70
CA ALA A 294 -43.08 13.61 5.12
C ALA A 294 -41.96 13.52 6.18
N ASP A 295 -40.95 14.40 6.12
CA ASP A 295 -39.81 14.45 7.05
C ASP A 295 -40.22 14.88 8.47
N LEU A 296 -41.37 15.53 8.59
CA LEU A 296 -41.88 16.13 9.84
C LEU A 296 -42.90 15.23 10.56
N ARG A 297 -43.11 13.99 10.09
CA ARG A 297 -44.17 13.08 10.57
C ARG A 297 -43.64 11.84 11.27
#